data_AF-A0A1V1UKV1-F1
#
_entry.id   AF-A0A1V1UKV1-F1
#
_cell.length_a   1.000
_cell.length_b   1.000
_cell.length_c   1.000
_cell.angle_alpha   90.00
_cell.angle_beta   90.00
_cell.angle_gamma   90.00
#
_symmetry.space_group_name_H-M   'P 1'
#
loop_
_entity.id
_entity.type
_entity.pdbx_description
1 polymer ?
#
loop_
_entity_poly.entity_id
_entity_poly.type
_entity_poly.pdbx_seq_one_letter_code
_entity_poly.pdbx_strand_id
1 'polypeptide(L)'
;MVFDPVHYLPLIERKINALDQAAPLAEWDLPPEFATLRRLMEARMIKVGRREYVQVLRLLETFDIDDLHAAIRQALCLGAVGFDAVKHLVLC
;
A
#
# COMPACT_ATOMS: atom_id res chain seq x y z
N MET A 1 4.71 12.17 21.07
CA MET A 1 5.24 10.85 20.64
C MET A 1 4.70 10.65 19.24
N VAL A 2 5.55 10.70 18.21
CA VAL A 2 5.11 10.50 16.82
C VAL A 2 5.14 9.01 16.58
N PHE A 3 3.98 8.41 16.33
CA PHE A 3 3.88 7.00 15.96
C PHE A 3 4.08 6.91 14.45
N ASP A 4 5.17 6.29 14.00
CA ASP A 4 5.36 6.03 12.58
C ASP A 4 4.41 4.90 12.13
N PRO A 5 3.44 5.17 11.24
CA PRO A 5 2.50 4.17 10.75
C PRO A 5 3.17 2.97 10.08
N VAL A 6 4.35 3.14 9.48
CA VAL A 6 5.09 2.06 8.80
C VAL A 6 5.43 0.93 9.77
N HIS A 7 5.73 1.22 11.03
CA HIS A 7 6.08 0.22 12.04
C HIS A 7 4.93 -0.75 12.39
N TYR A 8 3.69 -0.39 12.09
CA TYR A 8 2.53 -1.25 12.35
C TYR A 8 2.25 -2.22 11.21
N LEU A 9 2.77 -1.98 10.01
CA LEU A 9 2.45 -2.76 8.82
C LEU A 9 2.80 -4.25 8.94
N PRO A 10 3.94 -4.68 9.55
CA PRO A 10 4.22 -6.09 9.77
C PRO A 10 3.17 -6.81 10.65
N LEU A 11 2.60 -6.09 11.63
CA LEU A 11 1.53 -6.61 12.47
C LEU A 11 0.22 -6.72 11.68
N ILE A 12 -0.08 -5.70 10.86
CA ILE A 12 -1.27 -5.67 10.02
C ILE A 12 -1.22 -6.76 8.95
N GLU A 13 -0.06 -7.07 8.36
CA GLU A 13 0.05 -8.15 7.39
C GLU A 13 -0.31 -9.52 7.99
N ARG A 14 -0.05 -9.72 9.30
CA ARG A 14 -0.48 -10.91 10.04
C ARG A 14 -1.98 -10.86 10.39
N LYS A 15 -2.52 -9.67 10.66
CA LYS A 15 -3.93 -9.44 11.02
C LYS A 15 -4.60 -8.47 10.04
N ILE A 16 -4.75 -8.91 8.78
CA ILE A 16 -5.25 -8.08 7.67
C ILE A 16 -6.60 -7.40 7.95
N ASN A 17 -7.46 -8.04 8.74
CA ASN A 17 -8.76 -7.48 9.13
C ASN A 17 -8.66 -6.27 10.08
N ALA A 18 -7.47 -5.96 10.60
CA ALA A 18 -7.22 -4.79 11.45
C ALA A 18 -6.74 -3.56 10.66
N LEU A 19 -6.55 -3.65 9.33
CA LEU A 19 -6.07 -2.53 8.50
C LEU A 19 -6.89 -1.25 8.74
N ASP A 20 -8.22 -1.35 8.68
CA ASP A 20 -9.14 -0.22 8.88
C ASP A 20 -9.34 0.17 10.35
N GLN A 21 -8.87 -0.67 11.29
CA GLN A 21 -9.03 -0.46 12.73
C GLN A 21 -7.77 0.11 13.38
N ALA A 22 -6.66 0.17 12.65
CA ALA A 22 -5.40 0.68 13.15
C ALA A 22 -5.44 2.21 13.16
N ALA A 23 -5.63 2.80 14.34
CA ALA A 23 -5.65 4.26 14.53
C ALA A 23 -4.45 4.98 13.88
N PRO A 24 -3.19 4.48 13.97
CA PRO A 24 -2.06 5.12 13.28
C PRO A 24 -2.18 5.13 11.74
N LEU A 25 -2.88 4.15 11.16
CA LEU A 25 -3.08 4.08 9.70
C LEU A 25 -4.29 4.90 9.25
N ALA A 26 -5.26 5.12 10.12
CA ALA A 26 -6.45 5.92 9.82
C ALA A 26 -6.13 7.41 9.65
N GLU A 27 -5.14 7.92 10.39
CA GLU A 27 -4.67 9.30 10.32
C GLU A 27 -3.45 9.47 9.41
N TRP A 28 -3.11 8.44 8.63
CA TRP A 28 -1.94 8.49 7.75
C TRP A 28 -2.24 9.28 6.48
N ASP A 29 -1.58 10.45 6.36
CA ASP A 29 -1.69 11.33 5.19
C ASP A 29 -0.90 10.74 4.01
N LEU A 30 -1.59 9.92 3.20
CA LEU A 30 -1.06 9.32 1.98
C LEU A 30 -1.59 10.04 0.73
N PRO A 31 -0.79 10.12 -0.35
CA PRO A 31 -1.28 10.59 -1.64
C PRO A 31 -2.54 9.83 -2.11
N PRO A 32 -3.51 10.51 -2.76
CA PRO A 32 -4.81 9.92 -3.10
C PRO A 32 -4.73 8.70 -4.02
N GLU A 33 -3.64 8.53 -4.75
CA GLU A 33 -3.36 7.38 -5.60
C GLU A 33 -3.23 6.07 -4.81
N PHE A 34 -2.79 6.12 -3.55
CA PHE A 34 -2.76 4.95 -2.67
C PHE A 34 -4.18 4.44 -2.38
N ALA A 35 -5.12 5.34 -2.09
CA ALA A 35 -6.52 4.99 -1.88
C ALA A 35 -7.16 4.44 -3.17
N THR A 36 -6.79 5.00 -4.33
CA THR A 36 -7.24 4.50 -5.64
C THR A 36 -6.73 3.08 -5.89
N LEU A 37 -5.43 2.83 -5.65
CA LEU A 37 -4.83 1.51 -5.78
C LEU A 37 -5.51 0.50 -4.85
N ARG A 38 -5.70 0.85 -3.57
CA ARG A 38 -6.38 0.02 -2.58
C ARG A 38 -7.76 -0.42 -3.08
N ARG A 39 -8.58 0.52 -3.55
CA ARG A 39 -9.92 0.23 -4.05
C ARG A 39 -9.90 -0.72 -5.23
N LEU A 40 -8.96 -0.52 -6.16
CA LEU A 40 -8.82 -1.40 -7.33
C LEU A 40 -8.34 -2.80 -6.96
N MET A 41 -7.37 -2.91 -6.05
CA MET A 41 -6.91 -4.20 -5.53
C MET A 41 -8.03 -4.95 -4.80
N GLU A 42 -8.74 -4.29 -3.89
CA GLU A 42 -9.87 -4.92 -3.17
C GLU A 42 -11.00 -5.33 -4.12
N ALA A 43 -11.30 -4.53 -5.15
CA ALA A 43 -12.34 -4.85 -6.13
C ALA A 43 -11.96 -5.98 -7.10
N ARG A 44 -10.69 -6.04 -7.53
CA ARG A 44 -10.23 -7.00 -8.54
C ARG A 44 -9.70 -8.30 -7.95
N MET A 45 -9.21 -8.28 -6.72
CA MET A 45 -8.39 -9.35 -6.13
C MET A 45 -9.03 -10.00 -4.89
N ILE A 46 -10.36 -10.15 -4.89
CA ILE A 46 -11.22 -10.87 -3.93
C ILE A 46 -10.58 -11.13 -2.54
N LYS A 47 -9.80 -12.21 -2.40
CA LYS A 47 -9.26 -12.68 -1.11
C LYS A 47 -7.92 -12.05 -0.71
N VAL A 48 -7.15 -11.54 -1.67
CA VAL A 48 -5.75 -11.13 -1.47
C VAL A 48 -5.52 -9.63 -1.64
N GLY A 49 -6.44 -8.88 -2.26
CA GLY A 49 -6.24 -7.46 -2.58
C GLY A 49 -5.86 -6.60 -1.38
N ARG A 50 -6.51 -6.80 -0.23
CA ARG A 50 -6.15 -6.09 1.00
C ARG A 50 -4.74 -6.46 1.51
N ARG A 51 -4.36 -7.73 1.39
CA ARG A 51 -3.01 -8.20 1.77
C ARG A 51 -1.95 -7.60 0.85
N GLU A 52 -2.18 -7.63 -0.46
CA GLU A 52 -1.24 -7.02 -1.41
C GLU A 52 -1.12 -5.51 -1.24
N TYR A 53 -2.22 -4.83 -0.92
CA TYR A 53 -2.16 -3.41 -0.60
C TYR A 53 -1.28 -3.14 0.63
N VAL A 54 -1.38 -3.96 1.69
CA VAL A 54 -0.46 -3.88 2.84
C VAL A 54 0.98 -4.14 2.41
N GLN A 55 1.23 -5.09 1.51
CA GLN A 55 2.57 -5.35 0.98
C GLN A 55 3.13 -4.18 0.17
N VAL A 56 2.29 -3.46 -0.59
CA VAL A 56 2.66 -2.21 -1.25
C VAL A 56 3.05 -1.15 -0.21
N LEU A 57 2.24 -0.96 0.85
CA LEU A 57 2.58 -0.01 1.92
C LEU A 57 3.91 -0.37 2.60
N ARG A 58 4.22 -1.66 2.75
CA ARG A 58 5.48 -2.13 3.33
C ARG A 58 6.70 -1.81 2.47
N LEU A 59 6.54 -1.44 1.20
CA LEU A 59 7.65 -0.92 0.40
C LEU A 59 8.21 0.39 0.99
N LEU A 60 7.43 1.13 1.76
CA LEU A 60 7.89 2.31 2.51
C LEU A 60 8.88 1.97 3.65
N GLU A 61 9.06 0.68 3.97
CA GLU A 61 10.16 0.24 4.86
C GLU A 61 11.54 0.38 4.18
N THR A 62 11.59 0.57 2.85
CA THR A 62 12.84 0.58 2.05
C THR A 62 12.93 1.74 1.07
N PHE A 63 11.80 2.21 0.53
CA PHE A 63 11.72 3.28 -0.46
C PHE A 63 11.07 4.52 0.13
N ASP A 64 11.47 5.69 -0.36
CA ASP A 64 10.82 6.95 -0.01
C ASP A 64 9.41 7.02 -0.60
N ILE A 65 8.55 7.83 0.03
CA ILE A 65 7.13 7.94 -0.38
C ILE A 65 6.98 8.48 -1.80
N ASP A 66 7.88 9.36 -2.25
CA ASP A 66 7.84 9.96 -3.58
C ASP A 66 8.12 8.91 -4.67
N ASP A 67 9.09 8.02 -4.46
CA ASP A 67 9.42 6.93 -5.38
C ASP A 67 8.27 5.92 -5.47
N LEU A 68 7.74 5.52 -4.32
CA LEU A 68 6.59 4.60 -4.30
C LEU A 68 5.35 5.24 -4.93
N HIS A 69 5.11 6.53 -4.68
CA HIS A 69 4.00 7.26 -5.28
C HIS A 69 4.13 7.32 -6.80
N ALA A 70 5.32 7.59 -7.34
CA ALA A 70 5.58 7.55 -8.78
C ALA A 70 5.30 6.15 -9.37
N ALA A 71 5.77 5.09 -8.71
CA ALA A 71 5.51 3.71 -9.12
C ALA A 71 4.01 3.35 -9.11
N ILE A 72 3.26 3.78 -8.08
CA ILE A 72 1.82 3.57 -8.00
C ILE A 72 1.09 4.32 -9.12
N ARG A 73 1.45 5.57 -9.38
CA ARG A 73 0.88 6.35 -10.49
C ARG A 73 1.08 5.65 -11.83
N GLN A 74 2.28 5.15 -12.08
CA GLN A 74 2.60 4.43 -13.29
C GLN A 74 1.81 3.10 -13.38
N ALA A 75 1.72 2.34 -12.28
CA ALA A 75 0.94 1.11 -12.22
C ALA A 75 -0.54 1.34 -12.55
N LEU A 76 -1.11 2.43 -12.00
CA LEU A 76 -2.49 2.85 -12.28
C LEU A 76 -2.68 3.23 -13.76
N CYS A 77 -1.75 3.99 -14.35
CA CYS A 77 -1.79 4.35 -15.78
C CYS A 77 -1.72 3.12 -16.70
N LEU A 78 -0.90 2.12 -16.34
CA LEU A 78 -0.74 0.87 -17.11
C LEU A 78 -1.88 -0.14 -16.87
N GLY A 79 -2.72 0.10 -15.86
CA GLY A 79 -3.74 -0.87 -15.42
C GLY A 79 -3.17 -2.10 -14.72
N ALA A 80 -1.86 -2.13 -14.45
CA ALA A 80 -1.13 -3.23 -13.81
C ALA A 80 -1.25 -3.13 -12.28
N VAL A 81 -2.44 -3.44 -11.77
CA VAL A 81 -2.78 -3.31 -10.34
C VAL A 81 -2.49 -4.63 -9.62
N GLY A 82 -1.33 -4.69 -8.95
CA GLY A 82 -0.86 -5.82 -8.15
C GLY A 82 0.45 -5.48 -7.43
N PHE A 83 0.76 -6.19 -6.34
CA PHE A 83 1.98 -5.94 -5.57
C PHE A 83 3.25 -6.08 -6.43
N ASP A 84 3.37 -7.18 -7.18
CA ASP A 84 4.56 -7.44 -8.00
C ASP A 84 4.77 -6.37 -9.08
N ALA A 85 3.70 -5.82 -9.64
CA ALA A 85 3.78 -4.74 -10.62
C ALA A 85 4.31 -3.44 -10.00
N VAL A 86 3.77 -3.04 -8.85
CA VAL A 86 4.24 -1.84 -8.13
C VAL A 86 5.69 -2.01 -7.66
N LYS A 87 6.02 -3.19 -7.11
CA LYS A 87 7.37 -3.53 -6.68
C LYS A 87 8.36 -3.50 -7.85
N HIS A 88 7.98 -3.99 -9.02
CA HIS A 88 8.83 -3.91 -10.21
C HIS A 88 9.09 -2.46 -10.62
N LEU A 89 8.05 -1.63 -10.65
CA LEU A 89 8.15 -0.22 -11.05
C LEU A 89 8.99 0.63 -10.10
N VAL A 90 9.01 0.33 -8.80
CA VAL A 90 9.86 1.07 -7.84
C VAL A 90 11.33 0.63 -7.89
N LEU A 91 11.61 -0.54 -8.47
CA LEU A 91 12.96 -1.09 -8.61
C LEU A 91 13.64 -0.74 -9.94
N CYS A 92 12.90 -0.18 -10.89
CA CYS A 92 13.35 0.14 -12.24
C CYS A 92 13.68 1.62 -12.40
#